data_AF-A0A438WAI9-F1
#
_entry.id   AF-A0A438WAI9-F1
#
_cell.length_a   1.000
_cell.length_b   1.000
_cell.length_c   1.000
_cell.angle_alpha   90.00
_cell.angle_beta   90.00
_cell.angle_gamma   90.00
#
_symmetry.space_group_name_H-M   'P 1'
#
loop_
_entity.id
_entity.type
_entity.pdbx_description
1 polymer ?
#
loop_
_entity_poly.entity_id
_entity_poly.type
_entity_poly.pdbx_seq_one_letter_code
_entity_poly.pdbx_strand_id
1 'polypeptide(L)'
;LSLSIFVYVAGNAEFSKYLLYPKVIDVGELFVVSLALVGSLFGFLWYNCNPASVFMGDSGSLALGGVIAYNAIVSHNEILLVLMGSIFVVETLSVILQVGSYKTRKKRLFLMAPIHHHF
;
A
#
# COMPACT_ATOMS: atom_id res chain seq x y z
N LEU A 1 6.81 1.95 -5.22
CA LEU A 1 8.18 2.44 -5.48
C LEU A 1 8.59 3.58 -4.53
N SER A 2 7.78 4.63 -4.35
CA SER A 2 8.22 5.83 -3.61
C SER A 2 8.64 5.57 -2.16
N LEU A 3 7.87 4.77 -1.39
CA LEU A 3 8.28 4.38 -0.02
C LEU A 3 9.61 3.61 0.01
N SER A 4 9.86 2.77 -0.99
CA SER A 4 11.10 2.00 -1.11
C SER A 4 12.32 2.89 -1.37
N ILE A 5 12.15 4.06 -1.98
CA ILE A 5 13.23 5.05 -2.16
C ILE A 5 13.66 5.60 -0.79
N PHE A 6 12.71 5.89 0.10
CA PHE A 6 13.04 6.32 1.46
C PHE A 6 13.75 5.23 2.26
N VAL A 7 13.37 3.97 2.07
CA VAL A 7 14.08 2.82 2.66
C VAL A 7 15.53 2.75 2.15
N TYR A 8 15.76 2.97 0.85
CA TYR A 8 17.12 3.02 0.28
C TYR A 8 17.94 4.18 0.86
N VAL A 9 17.34 5.37 0.97
CA VAL A 9 17.97 6.55 1.58
C VAL A 9 18.34 6.31 3.04
N ALA A 10 17.45 5.68 3.81
CA ALA A 10 17.69 5.33 5.22
C ALA A 10 18.83 4.30 5.38
N GLY A 11 18.97 3.37 4.43
CA GLY A 11 20.03 2.36 4.40
C GLY A 11 21.39 2.90 3.96
N ASN A 12 21.43 3.96 3.15
CA ASN A 12 22.67 4.48 2.58
C ASN A 12 23.38 5.47 3.52
N ALA A 13 24.66 5.20 3.82
CA ALA A 13 25.43 6.00 4.78
C ALA A 13 25.67 7.46 4.35
N GLU A 14 25.82 7.73 3.05
CA GLU A 14 26.04 9.09 2.54
C GLU A 14 24.73 9.87 2.49
N PHE A 15 23.68 9.29 1.92
CA PHE A 15 22.38 9.96 1.78
C PHE A 15 21.70 10.22 3.11
N SER A 16 21.69 9.25 4.03
CA SER A 16 21.13 9.44 5.37
C SER A 16 21.83 10.59 6.11
N LYS A 17 23.16 10.69 6.01
CA LYS A 17 23.92 11.79 6.62
C LYS A 17 23.64 13.13 5.95
N TYR A 18 23.61 13.16 4.62
CA TYR A 18 23.37 14.39 3.85
C TYR A 18 21.98 14.97 4.08
N LEU A 19 20.95 14.11 4.10
CA LEU A 19 19.55 14.50 4.27
C LEU A 19 19.12 14.62 5.74
N LEU A 20 20.03 14.37 6.68
CA LEU A 20 19.73 14.28 8.11
C LEU A 20 18.60 13.27 8.39
N TYR A 21 18.55 12.19 7.61
CA TYR A 21 17.53 11.15 7.70
C TYR A 21 17.96 10.06 8.69
N PRO A 22 17.06 9.51 9.54
CA PRO A 22 17.40 8.42 10.45
C PRO A 22 18.04 7.24 9.71
N LYS A 23 19.26 6.87 10.12
CA LYS A 23 19.98 5.74 9.52
C LYS A 23 19.42 4.44 10.07
N VAL A 24 19.04 3.53 9.18
CA VAL A 24 18.66 2.17 9.54
C VAL A 24 19.61 1.21 8.83
N ILE A 25 20.24 0.32 9.59
CA ILE A 25 21.30 -0.56 9.08
C ILE A 25 20.65 -1.70 8.28
N ASP A 26 21.25 -2.08 7.15
CA ASP A 26 20.89 -3.24 6.31
C ASP A 26 19.49 -3.23 5.68
N VAL A 27 18.80 -2.09 5.63
CA VAL A 27 17.45 -2.01 5.02
C VAL A 27 17.45 -1.72 3.52
N GLY A 28 18.60 -1.31 2.97
CA GLY A 28 18.72 -0.93 1.55
C GLY A 28 18.32 -2.04 0.58
N GLU A 29 18.50 -3.30 0.95
CA GLU A 29 18.16 -4.48 0.13
C GLU A 29 16.65 -4.59 -0.17
N LEU A 30 15.79 -4.01 0.68
CA LEU A 30 14.35 -3.97 0.45
C LEU A 30 13.97 -3.20 -0.82
N PHE A 31 14.85 -2.31 -1.29
CA PHE A 31 14.68 -1.63 -2.56
C PHE A 31 14.71 -2.61 -3.74
N VAL A 32 15.60 -3.61 -3.70
CA VAL A 32 15.70 -4.65 -4.74
C VAL A 32 14.44 -5.49 -4.79
N VAL A 33 13.94 -5.93 -3.63
CA VAL A 33 12.67 -6.67 -3.50
C VAL A 33 11.51 -5.85 -4.04
N SER A 34 11.48 -4.55 -3.72
CA SER A 34 10.43 -3.64 -4.19
C SER A 34 10.45 -3.45 -5.70
N LEU A 35 11.65 -3.38 -6.32
CA LEU A 35 11.78 -3.30 -7.78
C LEU A 35 11.33 -4.60 -8.46
N ALA A 36 11.72 -5.75 -7.94
CA ALA A 36 11.28 -7.05 -8.46
C ALA A 36 9.75 -7.18 -8.40
N LEU A 37 9.14 -6.72 -7.31
CA LEU A 37 7.69 -6.70 -7.10
C LEU A 37 6.97 -5.71 -8.03
N VAL A 38 7.56 -4.55 -8.31
CA VAL A 38 7.03 -3.64 -9.34
C VAL A 38 7.08 -4.31 -10.73
N GLY A 39 8.18 -4.97 -11.06
CA GLY A 39 8.31 -5.73 -12.32
C GLY A 39 7.28 -6.85 -12.44
N SER A 40 7.04 -7.62 -11.38
CA SER A 40 6.02 -8.67 -11.38
C SER A 40 4.60 -8.10 -11.48
N LEU A 41 4.33 -6.94 -10.86
CA LEU A 41 3.04 -6.25 -10.99
C LEU A 41 2.79 -5.73 -12.40
N PHE A 42 3.81 -5.24 -13.10
CA PHE A 42 3.66 -4.88 -14.51
C PHE A 42 3.33 -6.11 -15.38
N GLY A 43 4.00 -7.24 -15.13
CA GLY A 43 3.67 -8.50 -15.80
C GLY A 43 2.27 -9.00 -15.47
N PHE A 44 1.86 -8.93 -14.20
CA PHE A 44 0.52 -9.29 -13.75
C PHE A 44 -0.56 -8.40 -14.38
N LEU A 45 -0.32 -7.08 -14.43
CA LEU A 45 -1.25 -6.11 -14.98
C LEU A 45 -1.59 -6.40 -16.44
N TRP A 46 -0.64 -6.90 -17.23
CA TRP A 46 -0.89 -7.32 -18.61
C TRP A 46 -2.04 -8.35 -18.72
N TYR A 47 -2.13 -9.26 -17.75
CA TYR A 47 -3.17 -10.30 -17.69
C TYR A 47 -4.40 -9.89 -16.88
N ASN A 48 -4.27 -8.87 -16.04
CA ASN A 48 -5.33 -8.38 -15.14
C ASN A 48 -6.10 -7.17 -15.71
N CYS A 49 -5.59 -6.50 -16.74
CA CYS A 49 -6.30 -5.46 -17.48
C CYS A 49 -7.64 -5.97 -18.01
N ASN A 50 -8.67 -5.12 -17.98
CA ASN A 50 -10.01 -5.48 -18.41
C ASN A 50 -10.03 -5.88 -19.91
N PRO A 51 -10.56 -7.06 -20.31
CA PRO A 51 -11.12 -8.14 -19.47
C PRO A 51 -10.06 -9.03 -18.82
N ALA A 52 -10.15 -9.19 -17.49
CA ALA A 52 -9.14 -9.89 -16.70
C ALA A 52 -9.12 -11.40 -16.98
N SER A 53 -7.93 -11.93 -17.25
CA SER A 53 -7.68 -13.36 -17.44
C SER A 53 -7.14 -14.04 -16.17
N VAL A 54 -6.49 -13.27 -15.29
CA VAL A 54 -5.94 -13.74 -14.02
C VAL A 54 -6.37 -12.79 -12.90
N PHE A 55 -6.86 -13.35 -11.80
CA PHE A 55 -7.20 -12.60 -10.58
C PHE A 55 -6.08 -12.68 -9.55
N MET A 56 -5.89 -11.59 -8.81
CA MET A 56 -4.79 -11.48 -7.85
C MET A 56 -4.96 -12.39 -6.62
N GLY A 57 -6.21 -12.56 -6.18
CA GLY A 57 -6.56 -13.33 -4.98
C GLY A 57 -6.02 -12.74 -3.67
N ASP A 58 -6.33 -13.40 -2.55
CA ASP A 58 -5.91 -12.97 -1.22
C ASP A 58 -4.40 -13.11 -1.00
N SER A 59 -3.78 -14.11 -1.64
CA SER A 59 -2.35 -14.35 -1.56
C SER A 59 -1.55 -13.16 -2.11
N GLY A 60 -2.01 -12.54 -3.20
CA GLY A 60 -1.39 -11.35 -3.76
C GLY A 60 -1.69 -10.10 -2.94
N SER A 61 -2.96 -9.87 -2.58
CA SER A 61 -3.38 -8.61 -1.94
C SER A 61 -2.79 -8.41 -0.55
N LEU A 62 -2.77 -9.46 0.26
CA LEU A 62 -2.18 -9.43 1.60
C LEU A 62 -0.66 -9.29 1.54
N ALA A 63 0.00 -9.96 0.60
CA ALA A 63 1.44 -9.86 0.42
C ALA A 63 1.86 -8.44 0.00
N LEU A 64 1.17 -7.84 -0.99
CA LEU A 64 1.44 -6.46 -1.41
C LEU A 64 1.21 -5.46 -0.26
N GLY A 65 0.08 -5.58 0.44
CA GLY A 65 -0.23 -4.73 1.58
C GLY A 65 0.84 -4.81 2.68
N GLY A 66 1.28 -6.03 3.00
CA GLY A 66 2.34 -6.28 3.97
C GLY A 66 3.68 -5.64 3.60
N VAL A 67 4.14 -5.81 2.36
CA VAL A 67 5.41 -5.23 1.89
C VAL A 67 5.36 -3.69 1.89
N ILE A 68 4.25 -3.10 1.43
CA ILE A 68 4.08 -1.65 1.41
C ILE A 68 4.07 -1.09 2.84
N ALA A 69 3.36 -1.74 3.77
CA ALA A 69 3.32 -1.35 5.18
C ALA A 69 4.70 -1.48 5.84
N TYR A 70 5.41 -2.59 5.59
CA TYR A 70 6.74 -2.81 6.13
C TYR A 70 7.74 -1.73 5.68
N ASN A 71 7.74 -1.37 4.39
CA ASN A 71 8.59 -0.28 3.88
C ASN A 71 8.28 1.06 4.55
N ALA A 72 7.01 1.36 4.84
CA ALA A 72 6.62 2.58 5.53
C ALA A 72 7.11 2.61 6.98
N ILE A 73 6.96 1.51 7.72
CA ILE A 73 7.36 1.42 9.13
C ILE A 73 8.88 1.48 9.27
N VAL A 74 9.61 0.71 8.46
CA VAL A 74 11.08 0.65 8.51
C VAL A 74 11.72 1.99 8.15
N SER A 75 11.09 2.74 7.23
CA SER A 75 11.57 4.09 6.89
C SER A 75 11.00 5.20 7.78
N HIS A 76 10.16 4.90 8.78
CA HIS A 76 9.47 5.90 9.62
C HIS A 76 8.60 6.89 8.81
N ASN A 77 7.96 6.41 7.74
CA ASN A 77 7.09 7.18 6.85
C ASN A 77 5.64 6.67 6.86
N GLU A 78 5.09 6.39 8.04
CA GLU A 78 3.73 5.84 8.19
C GLU A 78 2.66 6.84 7.74
N ILE A 79 2.86 8.14 7.99
CA ILE A 79 1.93 9.18 7.54
C ILE A 79 1.92 9.26 6.01
N LEU A 80 3.08 9.13 5.38
CA LEU A 80 3.19 9.15 3.92
C LEU A 80 2.47 7.95 3.30
N LEU A 81 2.49 6.78 3.93
CA LEU A 81 1.71 5.62 3.52
C LEU A 81 0.22 5.92 3.47
N VAL A 82 -0.32 6.60 4.49
CA VAL A 82 -1.75 6.97 4.53
C VAL A 82 -2.11 7.91 3.38
N LEU A 83 -1.23 8.86 3.05
CA LEU A 83 -1.45 9.81 1.95
C LEU A 83 -1.35 9.12 0.58
N MET A 84 -0.31 8.31 0.37
CA MET A 84 -0.09 7.59 -0.89
C MET A 84 -1.13 6.48 -1.12
N GLY A 85 -1.51 5.77 -0.06
CA GLY A 85 -2.53 4.72 -0.05
C GLY A 85 -3.92 5.24 0.27
N SER A 86 -4.18 6.54 0.07
CA SER A 86 -5.44 7.18 0.46
C SER A 86 -6.67 6.49 -0.13
N ILE A 87 -6.59 5.93 -1.34
CA ILE A 87 -7.66 5.12 -1.94
C ILE A 87 -7.97 3.89 -1.08
N PHE A 88 -6.96 3.11 -0.69
CA PHE A 88 -7.12 1.94 0.17
C PHE A 88 -7.70 2.31 1.55
N VAL A 89 -7.26 3.45 2.08
CA VAL A 89 -7.76 3.99 3.35
C VAL A 89 -9.23 4.37 3.24
N VAL A 90 -9.60 5.14 2.22
CA VAL A 90 -11.00 5.56 1.97
C VAL A 90 -11.90 4.34 1.75
N GLU A 91 -11.42 3.34 1.03
CA GLU A 91 -12.15 2.12 0.76
C GLU A 91 -12.43 1.34 2.04
N THR A 92 -11.42 1.18 2.90
CA THR A 92 -11.57 0.55 4.22
C THR A 92 -12.49 1.37 5.13
N LEU A 93 -12.32 2.69 5.17
CA LEU A 93 -13.18 3.60 5.94
C LEU A 93 -14.63 3.54 5.49
N SER A 94 -14.89 3.41 4.18
CA SER A 94 -16.25 3.29 3.65
C SER A 94 -16.95 2.04 4.20
N VAL A 95 -16.24 0.92 4.31
CA VAL A 95 -16.78 -0.33 4.89
C VAL A 95 -17.00 -0.18 6.38
N ILE A 96 -16.04 0.40 7.12
CA ILE A 96 -16.16 0.63 8.57
C ILE A 96 -17.39 1.51 8.87
N LEU A 97 -17.55 2.61 8.14
CA LEU A 97 -18.69 3.51 8.29
C LEU A 97 -20.01 2.83 7.92
N GLN A 98 -20.06 2.10 6.81
CA GLN A 98 -21.26 1.37 6.37
C GLN A 98 -21.69 0.32 7.42
N VAL A 99 -20.76 -0.50 7.89
CA VAL A 99 -21.03 -1.53 8.92
C VAL A 99 -21.41 -0.87 10.25
N GLY A 100 -20.72 0.20 10.65
CA GLY A 100 -21.04 0.98 11.84
C GLY A 100 -22.44 1.57 11.82
N SER A 101 -22.84 2.19 10.70
CA SER A 101 -24.20 2.74 10.52
C SER A 101 -25.26 1.66 10.49
N TYR A 102 -25.00 0.53 9.85
CA TYR A 102 -25.97 -0.57 9.79
C TYR A 102 -26.16 -1.25 11.16
N LYS A 103 -25.09 -1.37 11.96
CA LYS A 103 -25.18 -1.91 13.33
C LYS A 103 -25.92 -0.96 14.28
N THR A 104 -25.71 0.34 14.18
CA THR A 104 -26.25 1.34 15.12
C THR A 104 -27.62 1.88 14.72
N ARG A 105 -27.81 2.26 13.45
CA ARG A 105 -29.01 2.94 12.95
C ARG A 105 -29.85 2.10 12.00
N LYS A 106 -29.38 0.90 11.61
CA LYS A 106 -30.01 0.05 10.58
C LYS A 106 -30.23 0.76 9.23
N LYS A 107 -29.48 1.83 8.98
CA LYS A 107 -29.51 2.62 7.74
C LYS A 107 -28.17 2.51 7.01
N ARG A 108 -28.22 2.38 5.69
CA ARG A 108 -27.03 2.37 4.82
C ARG A 108 -26.62 3.80 4.50
N LEU A 109 -25.33 4.09 4.56
CA LEU A 109 -24.75 5.40 4.19
C LEU A 109 -24.49 5.47 2.69
N PHE A 110 -23.96 4.39 2.12
CA PHE A 110 -23.70 4.23 0.67
C PHE A 110 -24.65 3.17 0.08
N LEU A 111 -24.88 3.21 -1.24
CA LEU A 111 -25.69 2.20 -1.94
C LEU A 111 -25.10 0.80 -1.76
N MET A 112 -23.78 0.70 -1.87
CA MET A 112 -22.97 -0.49 -1.64
C MET A 112 -21.60 -0.06 -1.12
N ALA A 113 -21.00 -0.89 -0.26
CA ALA A 113 -19.61 -0.74 0.17
C ALA A 113 -18.85 -2.02 -0.21
N PRO A 114 -17.57 -1.94 -0.65
CA PRO A 114 -16.68 -0.77 -0.62
C PRO A 114 -17.02 0.31 -1.67
N ILE A 115 -16.45 1.51 -1.52
CA ILE A 115 -16.88 2.72 -2.25
C ILE A 115 -16.81 2.60 -3.77
N HIS A 116 -15.94 1.76 -4.32
CA HIS A 116 -15.84 1.55 -5.76
C HIS A 116 -17.07 0.85 -6.37
N HIS A 117 -17.90 0.16 -5.55
CA HIS A 117 -19.20 -0.37 -5.98
C HIS A 117 -20.34 0.65 -5.83
N HIS A 118 -20.07 1.81 -5.22
CA HIS A 118 -21.05 2.88 -5.13
C HIS A 118 -21.16 3.66 -6.46
N PHE A 119 -20.06 3.75 -7.21
CA PHE A 119 -19.97 4.35 -8.53
C PHE A 119 -20.19 3.29 -9.62
#